data_AF-A0A6B3N760-F1
#
_entry.id   AF-A0A6B3N760-F1
#
_cell.length_a   1.000
_cell.length_b   1.000
_cell.length_c   1.000
_cell.angle_alpha   90.00
_cell.angle_beta   90.00
_cell.angle_gamma   90.00
#
_symmetry.space_group_name_H-M   'P 1'
#
loop_
_entity.id
_entity.type
_entity.pdbx_description
1 polymer ?
#
loop_
_entity_poly.entity_id
_entity_poly.type
_entity_poly.pdbx_seq_one_letter_code
_entity_poly.pdbx_strand_id
1 'polypeptide(L)'
;MGNSRCGYNNDFLSFIETGDNEGYLAINFEYISALPWIQSYQKVIGESLPFEEVQQALSKEGINAFNLPDDDQFKAKIEQISQAALTDQGIGVISLKRNSEGKWERTNSPADRRIYGISGLKDGRYLPKFRAKPLTRTHQCPYCQTVLDRDHNAAINILNKGWGDDRAHLKVPQGMRKHTLEESWCLCQGGEIPSAKPSR
;
A
#
# COMPACT_ATOMS: atom_id res chain seq x y z
N MET A 1 2.69 -0.13 16.93
CA MET A 1 3.37 -1.42 16.64
C MET A 1 4.81 -1.10 16.31
N GLY A 2 5.74 -1.53 17.15
CA GLY A 2 7.11 -1.03 17.14
C GLY A 2 7.14 0.48 17.35
N ASN A 3 7.92 1.19 16.54
CA ASN A 3 8.01 2.66 16.53
C ASN A 3 6.96 3.35 15.62
N SER A 4 5.90 2.63 15.21
CA SER A 4 4.86 3.15 14.32
C SER A 4 3.46 2.80 14.85
N ARG A 5 2.43 2.99 14.03
CA ARG A 5 1.01 2.79 14.35
C ARG A 5 0.47 1.44 13.90
N CYS A 6 -0.71 1.06 14.39
CA CYS A 6 -1.48 -0.06 13.82
C CYS A 6 -1.91 0.32 12.40
N GLY A 7 -1.85 -0.62 11.46
CA GLY A 7 -2.35 -0.41 10.10
C GLY A 7 -3.88 -0.46 10.04
N TYR A 8 -4.42 -0.24 8.85
CA TYR A 8 -5.85 -0.22 8.56
C TYR A 8 -6.33 -1.58 8.04
N ASN A 9 -7.57 -1.94 8.37
CA ASN A 9 -8.26 -3.16 7.93
C ASN A 9 -7.39 -4.42 8.04
N ASN A 10 -7.23 -4.90 9.27
CA ASN A 10 -6.49 -6.13 9.47
C ASN A 10 -7.19 -7.30 8.77
N ASP A 11 -6.38 -8.18 8.20
CA ASP A 11 -6.83 -9.41 7.57
C ASP A 11 -6.05 -10.58 8.16
N PHE A 12 -5.40 -11.41 7.35
CA PHE A 12 -4.69 -12.62 7.77
C PHE A 12 -3.78 -12.41 8.99
N LEU A 13 -3.85 -13.38 9.91
CA LEU A 13 -3.11 -13.42 11.16
C LEU A 13 -2.31 -14.73 11.25
N SER A 14 -1.05 -14.65 11.69
CA SER A 14 -0.26 -15.81 12.05
C SER A 14 0.33 -15.64 13.44
N PHE A 15 0.13 -16.64 14.30
CA PHE A 15 0.79 -16.73 15.59
C PHE A 15 2.01 -17.64 15.47
N ILE A 16 3.16 -17.13 15.93
CA ILE A 16 4.45 -17.82 15.92
C ILE A 16 4.89 -17.94 17.37
N GLU A 17 4.85 -19.14 17.91
CA GLU A 17 5.28 -19.40 19.29
C GLU A 17 6.79 -19.17 19.43
N THR A 18 7.18 -18.50 20.51
CA THR A 18 8.60 -18.24 20.85
C THR A 18 9.00 -18.84 22.18
N GLY A 19 8.03 -19.34 22.96
CA GLY A 19 8.21 -19.97 24.24
C GLY A 19 6.86 -20.23 24.91
N ASP A 20 6.88 -20.83 26.09
CA ASP A 20 5.66 -21.12 26.84
C ASP A 20 4.84 -19.85 27.07
N ASN A 21 3.59 -19.86 26.58
CA ASN A 21 2.68 -18.72 26.71
C ASN A 21 3.23 -17.42 26.11
N GLU A 22 4.12 -17.50 25.12
CA GLU A 22 4.75 -16.35 24.47
C GLU A 22 4.84 -16.54 22.97
N GLY A 23 4.70 -15.46 22.21
CA GLY A 23 4.86 -15.53 20.77
C GLY A 23 4.70 -14.21 20.06
N TYR A 24 4.86 -14.26 18.74
CA TYR A 24 4.62 -13.15 17.84
C TYR A 24 3.30 -13.34 17.12
N LEU A 25 2.51 -12.27 17.05
CA LEU A 25 1.38 -12.17 16.14
C LEU A 25 1.79 -11.32 14.94
N ALA A 26 1.88 -11.95 13.78
CA ALA A 26 2.00 -11.30 12.49
C ALA A 26 0.61 -10.99 11.94
N ILE A 27 0.39 -9.74 11.54
CA ILE A 27 -0.91 -9.18 11.18
C ILE A 27 -0.78 -8.53 9.81
N ASN A 28 -1.57 -8.97 8.84
CA ASN A 28 -1.71 -8.28 7.56
C ASN A 28 -2.67 -7.09 7.70
N PHE A 29 -2.36 -5.98 7.03
CA PHE A 29 -3.16 -4.77 6.87
C PHE A 29 -3.34 -4.56 5.38
N GLU A 30 -4.43 -5.09 4.85
CA GLU A 30 -4.55 -5.36 3.43
C GLU A 30 -4.77 -4.10 2.60
N TYR A 31 -5.69 -3.24 3.03
CA TYR A 31 -6.09 -2.05 2.29
C TYR A 31 -6.60 -0.96 3.23
N ILE A 32 -6.74 0.26 2.70
CA ILE A 32 -7.47 1.33 3.39
C ILE A 32 -8.85 1.52 2.76
N SER A 33 -9.89 1.58 3.58
CA SER A 33 -11.19 2.06 3.14
C SER A 33 -11.13 3.57 3.06
N ALA A 34 -10.99 4.10 1.86
CA ALA A 34 -10.47 5.46 1.69
C ALA A 34 -11.41 6.56 2.24
N LEU A 35 -12.74 6.42 2.13
CA LEU A 35 -13.70 7.35 2.75
C LEU A 35 -13.57 7.43 4.29
N PRO A 36 -13.74 6.32 5.04
CA PRO A 36 -13.60 6.38 6.50
C PRO A 36 -12.16 6.67 6.93
N TRP A 37 -11.14 6.30 6.14
CA TRP A 37 -9.76 6.67 6.42
C TRP A 37 -9.55 8.18 6.37
N ILE A 38 -9.98 8.87 5.30
CA ILE A 38 -9.89 10.34 5.18
C ILE A 38 -10.63 11.03 6.34
N GLN A 39 -11.85 10.58 6.65
CA GLN A 39 -12.70 11.18 7.69
C GLN A 39 -12.17 10.99 9.12
N SER A 40 -11.37 9.94 9.35
CA SER A 40 -10.87 9.60 10.68
C SER A 40 -9.37 9.85 10.87
N TYR A 41 -8.61 10.08 9.80
CA TYR A 41 -7.15 10.17 9.83
C TYR A 41 -6.66 11.14 10.92
N GLN A 42 -7.09 12.40 10.88
CA GLN A 42 -6.66 13.38 11.88
C GLN A 42 -7.09 13.01 13.30
N LYS A 43 -8.28 12.41 13.47
CA LYS A 43 -8.80 12.04 14.80
C LYS A 43 -8.01 10.89 15.43
N VAL A 44 -7.56 9.94 14.61
CA VAL A 44 -6.86 8.73 15.08
C VAL A 44 -5.35 8.95 15.12
N ILE A 45 -4.80 9.66 14.13
CA ILE A 45 -3.37 9.86 13.98
C ILE A 45 -2.89 11.14 14.68
N GLY A 46 -3.74 12.17 14.76
CA GLY A 46 -3.36 13.49 15.26
C GLY A 46 -2.64 14.37 14.23
N GLU A 47 -2.50 13.91 12.98
CA GLU A 47 -1.85 14.63 11.89
C GLU A 47 -2.87 15.05 10.81
N SER A 48 -2.65 16.20 10.19
CA SER A 48 -3.44 16.66 9.04
C SER A 48 -2.74 16.31 7.73
N LEU A 49 -3.52 15.95 6.73
CA LEU A 49 -3.08 15.73 5.34
C LEU A 49 -3.81 16.70 4.41
N PRO A 50 -3.23 17.07 3.26
CA PRO A 50 -3.79 18.07 2.34
C PRO A 50 -4.95 17.53 1.50
N PHE A 51 -5.90 16.83 2.12
CA PHE A 51 -7.01 16.18 1.43
C PHE A 51 -7.89 17.17 0.67
N GLU A 52 -8.28 18.27 1.31
CA GLU A 52 -9.15 19.29 0.70
C GLU A 52 -8.47 19.99 -0.46
N GLU A 53 -7.21 20.40 -0.28
CA GLU A 53 -6.42 21.07 -1.31
C GLU A 53 -6.23 20.19 -2.54
N VAL A 54 -5.92 18.90 -2.33
CA VAL A 54 -5.78 17.94 -3.43
C VAL A 54 -7.13 17.67 -4.08
N GLN A 55 -8.20 17.50 -3.31
CA GLN A 55 -9.54 17.27 -3.85
C GLN A 55 -10.05 18.45 -4.70
N GLN A 56 -9.79 19.70 -4.29
CA GLN A 56 -10.21 20.91 -5.02
C GLN A 56 -9.47 21.10 -6.35
N ALA A 57 -8.20 20.71 -6.39
CA ALA A 57 -7.36 20.86 -7.58
C ALA A 57 -7.56 19.73 -8.62
N LEU A 58 -8.25 18.65 -8.26
CA LEU A 58 -8.51 17.53 -9.17
C LEU A 58 -9.66 17.84 -10.12
N SER A 59 -9.40 17.73 -11.42
CA SER A 59 -10.44 17.79 -12.44
C SER A 59 -11.28 16.51 -12.46
N LYS A 60 -12.38 16.54 -13.23
CA LYS A 60 -13.20 15.35 -13.50
C LYS A 60 -12.48 14.30 -14.34
N GLU A 61 -11.37 14.63 -14.99
CA GLU A 61 -10.54 13.68 -15.74
C GLU A 61 -9.40 13.08 -14.89
N GLY A 62 -9.21 13.58 -13.66
CA GLY A 62 -8.12 13.19 -12.77
C GLY A 62 -6.81 13.91 -13.11
N ILE A 63 -5.72 13.49 -12.48
CA ILE A 63 -4.38 14.04 -12.75
C ILE A 63 -3.38 12.94 -13.05
N ASN A 64 -2.47 13.22 -13.98
CA ASN A 64 -1.26 12.44 -14.15
C ASN A 64 -0.15 13.01 -13.25
N ALA A 65 -0.12 12.58 -11.98
CA ALA A 65 0.88 13.03 -11.01
C ALA A 65 2.32 12.66 -11.39
N PHE A 66 2.52 11.63 -12.24
CA PHE A 66 3.85 11.18 -12.68
C PHE A 66 4.56 12.19 -13.56
N ASN A 67 3.80 12.89 -14.40
CA ASN A 67 4.35 13.87 -15.34
C ASN A 67 4.54 15.25 -14.71
N LEU A 68 4.16 15.43 -13.44
CA LEU A 68 4.45 16.67 -12.73
C LEU A 68 5.96 16.77 -12.46
N PRO A 69 6.55 17.98 -12.58
CA PRO A 69 7.92 18.24 -12.18
C PRO A 69 8.21 17.78 -10.75
N ASP A 70 9.45 17.39 -10.46
CA ASP A 70 9.81 16.91 -9.12
C ASP A 70 9.76 18.01 -8.05
N ASP A 71 9.88 19.28 -8.45
CA ASP A 71 9.74 20.46 -7.59
C ASP A 71 8.30 21.01 -7.53
N ASP A 72 7.34 20.32 -8.16
CA ASP A 72 5.93 20.68 -8.18
C ASP A 72 5.29 20.52 -6.78
N GLN A 73 4.76 21.62 -6.25
CA GLN A 73 4.14 21.66 -4.92
C GLN A 73 2.86 20.81 -4.84
N PHE A 74 2.15 20.63 -5.94
CA PHE A 74 0.97 19.77 -5.99
C PHE A 74 1.36 18.30 -5.95
N LYS A 75 2.40 17.91 -6.68
CA LYS A 75 3.00 16.57 -6.61
C LYS A 75 3.41 16.21 -5.19
N ALA A 76 4.06 17.12 -4.48
CA ALA A 76 4.47 16.92 -3.09
C ALA A 76 3.28 16.61 -2.15
N LYS A 77 2.13 17.27 -2.34
CA LYS A 77 0.90 17.01 -1.57
C LYS A 77 0.31 15.63 -1.87
N ILE A 78 0.27 15.24 -3.14
CA ILE A 78 -0.16 13.89 -3.56
C ILE A 78 0.76 12.83 -2.95
N GLU A 79 2.08 13.06 -2.98
CA GLU A 79 3.06 12.15 -2.37
C GLU A 79 2.89 12.03 -0.87
N GLN A 80 2.59 13.13 -0.16
CA GLN A 80 2.36 13.11 1.28
C GLN A 80 1.17 12.20 1.63
N ILE A 81 0.04 12.36 0.94
CA ILE A 81 -1.13 11.52 1.16
C ILE A 81 -0.84 10.06 0.79
N SER A 82 -0.13 9.85 -0.31
CA SER A 82 0.24 8.53 -0.81
C SER A 82 1.13 7.77 0.17
N GLN A 83 2.12 8.44 0.74
CA GLN A 83 3.02 7.87 1.76
C GLN A 83 2.24 7.50 3.02
N ALA A 84 1.30 8.32 3.46
CA ALA A 84 0.45 8.01 4.60
C ALA A 84 -0.45 6.79 4.34
N ALA A 85 -1.09 6.72 3.17
CA ALA A 85 -1.91 5.59 2.76
C ALA A 85 -1.13 4.27 2.70
N LEU A 86 0.09 4.30 2.16
CA LEU A 86 0.97 3.12 2.10
C LEU A 86 1.50 2.72 3.48
N THR A 87 1.71 3.69 4.38
CA THR A 87 2.13 3.44 5.77
C THR A 87 1.07 2.68 6.57
N ASP A 88 -0.20 2.81 6.19
CA ASP A 88 -1.31 2.12 6.87
C ASP A 88 -1.60 0.72 6.32
N GLN A 89 -0.87 0.29 5.31
CA GLN A 89 -0.94 -1.07 4.74
C GLN A 89 0.31 -1.88 5.07
N GLY A 90 0.30 -3.17 4.73
CA GLY A 90 1.42 -4.09 4.90
C GLY A 90 1.29 -4.96 6.14
N ILE A 91 2.38 -5.20 6.86
CA ILE A 91 2.43 -6.18 7.96
C ILE A 91 2.79 -5.49 9.27
N GLY A 92 2.13 -5.90 10.35
CA GLY A 92 2.55 -5.64 11.72
C GLY A 92 3.02 -6.92 12.39
N VAL A 93 4.09 -6.82 13.18
CA VAL A 93 4.51 -7.88 14.10
C VAL A 93 4.39 -7.31 15.51
N ILE A 94 3.68 -8.02 16.38
CA ILE A 94 3.58 -7.69 17.80
C ILE A 94 3.96 -8.89 18.65
N SER A 95 4.66 -8.64 19.75
CA SER A 95 4.99 -9.61 20.77
C SER A 95 3.88 -9.70 21.81
N LEU A 96 3.51 -10.94 22.14
CA LEU A 96 2.43 -11.28 23.04
C LEU A 96 2.92 -12.22 24.14
N LYS A 97 2.36 -12.08 25.34
CA LYS A 97 2.50 -13.02 26.44
C LYS A 97 1.14 -13.29 27.06
N ARG A 98 0.87 -14.56 27.40
CA ARG A 98 -0.33 -14.97 28.11
C ARG A 98 -0.10 -14.81 29.62
N ASN A 99 -0.96 -14.03 30.27
CA ASN A 99 -0.89 -13.80 31.71
C ASN A 99 -1.46 -14.99 32.51
N SER A 100 -1.39 -14.93 33.83
CA SER A 100 -1.88 -16.00 34.73
C SER A 100 -3.40 -16.22 34.68
N GLU A 101 -4.16 -15.25 34.17
CA GLU A 101 -5.60 -15.37 33.91
C GLU A 101 -5.90 -15.98 32.53
N GLY A 102 -4.86 -16.31 31.76
CA GLY A 102 -5.00 -16.87 30.43
C GLY A 102 -5.30 -15.84 29.33
N LYS A 103 -5.15 -14.54 29.59
CA LYS A 103 -5.34 -13.47 28.60
C LYS A 103 -4.02 -13.14 27.91
N TRP A 104 -4.06 -12.90 26.60
CA TRP A 104 -2.90 -12.46 25.82
C TRP A 104 -2.75 -10.95 25.87
N GLU A 105 -1.55 -10.49 26.19
CA GLU A 105 -1.21 -9.07 26.33
C GLU A 105 0.04 -8.73 25.53
N ARG A 106 0.10 -7.50 25.01
CA ARG A 106 1.28 -7.03 24.29
C ARG A 106 2.43 -6.78 25.26
N THR A 107 3.61 -7.27 24.91
CA THR A 107 4.82 -7.03 25.72
C THR A 107 5.62 -5.81 25.25
N ASN A 108 5.29 -5.25 24.06
CA ASN A 108 5.98 -4.12 23.44
C ASN A 108 7.50 -4.33 23.30
N SER A 109 7.90 -5.53 22.90
CA SER A 109 9.32 -5.88 22.74
C SER A 109 9.99 -5.12 21.57
N PRO A 110 11.33 -5.08 21.53
CA PRO A 110 12.08 -4.57 20.37
C PRO A 110 11.83 -5.31 19.06
N ALA A 111 11.23 -6.51 19.10
CA ALA A 111 10.85 -7.26 17.91
C ALA A 111 9.57 -6.72 17.25
N ASP A 112 8.77 -5.91 17.97
CA ASP A 112 7.58 -5.30 17.40
C ASP A 112 7.96 -4.37 16.24
N ARG A 113 7.31 -4.55 15.10
CA ARG A 113 7.66 -3.80 13.88
C ARG A 113 6.46 -3.58 12.97
N ARG A 114 6.54 -2.52 12.17
CA ARG A 114 5.72 -2.31 10.97
C ARG A 114 6.56 -2.46 9.71
N ILE A 115 6.02 -3.18 8.73
CA ILE A 115 6.55 -3.36 7.39
C ILE A 115 5.47 -2.89 6.44
N TYR A 116 5.57 -1.67 5.92
CA TYR A 116 4.59 -1.05 5.02
C TYR A 116 5.13 -0.91 3.59
N GLY A 117 4.26 -0.59 2.63
CA GLY A 117 4.58 -0.57 1.19
C GLY A 117 5.78 0.30 0.80
N ILE A 118 6.11 1.32 1.59
CA ILE A 118 7.28 2.20 1.38
C ILE A 118 8.47 1.89 2.31
N SER A 119 8.48 0.75 3.00
CA SER A 119 9.63 0.32 3.82
C SER A 119 10.85 0.10 2.92
N GLY A 120 12.00 0.66 3.28
CA GLY A 120 13.20 0.61 2.44
C GLY A 120 13.36 1.77 1.46
N LEU A 121 12.32 2.60 1.28
CA LEU A 121 12.31 3.67 0.26
C LEU A 121 13.33 4.78 0.54
N LYS A 122 13.43 5.22 1.80
CA LYS A 122 14.29 6.35 2.21
C LYS A 122 15.55 5.94 2.96
N ASP A 123 15.56 4.75 3.58
CA ASP A 123 16.66 4.28 4.44
C ASP A 123 17.58 3.26 3.73
N GLY A 124 17.35 3.01 2.44
CA GLY A 124 18.17 2.09 1.64
C GLY A 124 18.06 0.63 2.05
N ARG A 125 17.12 0.28 2.94
CA ARG A 125 16.90 -1.10 3.43
C ARG A 125 15.96 -1.90 2.53
N TYR A 126 15.74 -1.43 1.31
CA TYR A 126 15.06 -2.22 0.29
C TYR A 126 15.86 -3.50 0.05
N LEU A 127 15.20 -4.65 0.02
CA LEU A 127 15.88 -5.93 -0.15
C LEU A 127 16.62 -5.93 -1.50
N PRO A 128 17.97 -5.98 -1.51
CA PRO A 128 18.71 -6.04 -2.76
C PRO A 128 18.50 -7.42 -3.38
N LYS A 129 17.77 -7.47 -4.51
CA LYS A 129 17.70 -8.56 -5.49
C LYS A 129 17.74 -10.00 -4.90
N PHE A 130 16.56 -10.60 -4.72
CA PHE A 130 16.46 -12.05 -4.99
C PHE A 130 16.76 -12.29 -6.47
N ARG A 131 17.44 -13.39 -6.83
CA ARG A 131 17.77 -13.76 -8.22
C ARG A 131 16.55 -14.17 -9.09
N ALA A 132 15.33 -14.00 -8.58
CA ALA A 132 14.12 -13.97 -9.39
C ALA A 132 13.76 -12.50 -9.60
N LYS A 133 13.36 -12.14 -10.84
CA LYS A 133 13.12 -10.77 -11.32
C LYS A 133 12.68 -9.80 -10.22
N PRO A 134 13.31 -8.62 -10.10
CA PRO A 134 13.17 -7.80 -8.90
C PRO A 134 11.71 -7.38 -8.72
N LEU A 135 11.27 -7.23 -7.46
CA LEU A 135 10.33 -6.16 -7.17
C LEU A 135 11.04 -4.86 -7.58
N THR A 136 10.93 -4.47 -8.84
CA THR A 136 11.37 -3.15 -9.28
C THR A 136 10.22 -2.21 -8.97
N ARG A 137 10.52 -1.17 -8.18
CA ARG A 137 9.61 -0.04 -7.90
C ARG A 137 8.91 0.42 -9.18
N THR A 138 9.69 0.46 -10.27
CA THR A 138 9.22 0.76 -11.62
C THR A 138 9.19 -0.51 -12.48
N HIS A 139 8.05 -0.81 -13.09
CA HIS A 139 7.94 -1.80 -14.15
C HIS A 139 7.95 -1.09 -15.50
N GLN A 140 9.01 -1.25 -16.28
CA GLN A 140 8.99 -0.87 -17.69
C GLN A 140 8.43 -2.02 -18.51
N CYS A 141 7.27 -1.81 -19.14
CA CYS A 141 6.71 -2.79 -20.05
C CYS A 141 7.66 -2.98 -21.24
N PRO A 142 8.14 -4.19 -21.53
CA PRO A 142 9.07 -4.41 -22.64
C PRO A 142 8.44 -4.22 -24.03
N TYR A 143 7.11 -4.14 -24.11
CA TYR A 143 6.37 -4.02 -25.38
C TYR A 143 6.01 -2.57 -25.72
N CYS A 144 5.53 -1.79 -24.75
CA CYS A 144 5.11 -0.40 -24.96
C CYS A 144 6.02 0.62 -24.25
N GLN A 145 7.06 0.15 -23.56
CA GLN A 145 8.03 0.95 -22.81
C GLN A 145 7.45 1.83 -21.68
N THR A 146 6.16 1.72 -21.37
CA THR A 146 5.52 2.42 -20.26
C THR A 146 6.18 1.99 -18.94
N VAL A 147 6.62 2.98 -18.16
CA VAL A 147 7.20 2.78 -16.83
C VAL A 147 6.13 3.03 -15.78
N LEU A 148 5.76 2.00 -15.01
CA LEU A 148 4.77 2.08 -13.95
C LEU A 148 5.45 1.98 -12.59
N ASP A 149 5.37 3.02 -11.76
CA ASP A 149 5.70 2.91 -10.34
C ASP A 149 4.52 2.24 -9.61
N ARG A 150 4.71 1.01 -9.12
CA ARG A 150 3.61 0.20 -8.56
C ARG A 150 3.07 0.78 -7.26
N ASP A 151 3.92 1.36 -6.43
CA ASP A 151 3.55 1.82 -5.09
C ASP A 151 2.80 3.17 -5.16
N HIS A 152 3.24 4.07 -6.05
CA HIS A 152 2.57 5.35 -6.27
C HIS A 152 1.21 5.18 -6.99
N ASN A 153 1.10 4.25 -7.94
CA ASN A 153 -0.19 3.93 -8.59
C ASN A 153 -1.23 3.36 -7.61
N ALA A 154 -0.80 2.50 -6.69
CA ALA A 154 -1.69 1.97 -5.65
C ALA A 154 -2.23 3.11 -4.77
N ALA A 155 -1.37 4.05 -4.40
CA ALA A 155 -1.75 5.19 -3.58
C ALA A 155 -2.71 6.18 -4.28
N ILE A 156 -2.53 6.46 -5.58
CA ILE A 156 -3.48 7.28 -6.36
C ILE A 156 -4.82 6.57 -6.51
N ASN A 157 -4.84 5.26 -6.73
CA ASN A 157 -6.08 4.49 -6.83
C ASN A 157 -6.88 4.51 -5.53
N ILE A 158 -6.18 4.44 -4.39
CA ILE A 158 -6.74 4.58 -3.07
C ILE A 158 -7.36 5.97 -2.88
N LEU A 159 -6.63 7.03 -3.28
CA LEU A 159 -7.13 8.40 -3.25
C LEU A 159 -8.42 8.57 -4.06
N ASN A 160 -8.42 8.07 -5.31
CA ASN A 160 -9.59 8.14 -6.19
C ASN A 160 -10.81 7.40 -5.61
N LYS A 161 -10.63 6.25 -4.97
CA LYS A 161 -11.71 5.52 -4.27
C LYS A 161 -12.23 6.27 -3.04
N GLY A 162 -11.39 7.08 -2.39
CA GLY A 162 -11.72 7.80 -1.16
C GLY A 162 -12.59 9.02 -1.33
N TRP A 163 -12.60 9.64 -2.50
CA TRP A 163 -13.36 10.86 -2.75
C TRP A 163 -14.74 10.64 -3.38
N GLY A 164 -15.30 9.44 -3.24
CA GLY A 164 -16.70 9.14 -3.57
C GLY A 164 -16.99 8.87 -5.04
N ASP A 165 -17.84 7.86 -5.23
CA ASP A 165 -18.31 7.22 -6.46
C ASP A 165 -19.41 8.01 -7.21
N ASP A 166 -19.72 9.26 -6.80
CA ASP A 166 -20.60 10.16 -7.57
C ASP A 166 -19.92 10.70 -8.85
N ARG A 167 -18.70 10.24 -9.11
CA ARG A 167 -17.91 10.50 -10.33
C ARG A 167 -17.54 9.19 -11.02
N ALA A 168 -18.51 8.32 -11.26
CA ALA A 168 -18.45 7.14 -12.14
C ALA A 168 -17.99 7.42 -13.60
N HIS A 169 -17.38 8.58 -13.85
CA HIS A 169 -16.86 9.06 -15.13
C HIS A 169 -15.38 9.46 -15.06
N LEU A 170 -14.73 9.38 -13.89
CA LEU A 170 -13.27 9.35 -13.74
C LEU A 170 -12.71 8.01 -14.25
N LYS A 171 -13.17 7.62 -15.43
CA LYS A 171 -12.45 6.68 -16.25
C LYS A 171 -11.20 7.44 -16.68
N VAL A 172 -10.04 6.92 -16.29
CA VAL A 172 -8.77 7.13 -16.97
C VAL A 172 -9.07 7.42 -18.46
N PRO A 173 -8.58 8.53 -19.06
CA PRO A 173 -8.94 8.92 -20.43
C PRO A 173 -8.85 7.73 -21.38
N GLN A 174 -9.72 7.63 -22.38
CA GLN A 174 -9.86 6.40 -23.18
C GLN A 174 -8.55 5.98 -23.90
N GLY A 175 -7.61 6.91 -24.10
CA GLY A 175 -6.24 6.63 -24.56
C GLY A 175 -5.27 6.09 -23.49
N MET A 176 -5.61 6.21 -22.20
CA MET A 176 -4.94 5.60 -21.05
C MET A 176 -5.69 4.36 -20.50
N ARG A 177 -6.93 4.07 -20.96
CA ARG A 177 -7.65 2.80 -20.71
C ARG A 177 -7.10 1.62 -21.52
N LYS A 178 -5.79 1.45 -21.56
CA LYS A 178 -5.24 0.14 -21.97
C LYS A 178 -4.92 -0.77 -20.80
N HIS A 179 -4.92 -0.28 -19.56
CA HIS A 179 -4.66 -1.14 -18.41
C HIS A 179 -5.45 -0.73 -17.15
N THR A 180 -6.77 -0.88 -17.15
CA THR A 180 -7.59 -0.93 -15.92
C THR A 180 -7.62 -2.36 -15.39
N LEU A 181 -7.47 -2.53 -14.07
CA LEU A 181 -7.28 -3.82 -13.40
C LEU A 181 -8.48 -4.81 -13.50
N GLU A 182 -9.61 -4.42 -14.10
CA GLU A 182 -10.70 -5.35 -14.44
C GLU A 182 -10.72 -5.78 -15.93
N GLU A 183 -10.02 -5.06 -16.82
CA GLU A 183 -9.93 -5.40 -18.26
C GLU A 183 -8.47 -5.59 -18.72
N SER A 184 -7.52 -5.63 -17.78
CA SER A 184 -6.13 -5.93 -18.08
C SER A 184 -5.55 -6.92 -17.08
N TRP A 185 -5.96 -8.16 -17.27
CA TRP A 185 -4.94 -9.15 -17.59
C TRP A 185 -4.09 -8.52 -18.67
N CYS A 186 -2.97 -7.95 -18.27
CA CYS A 186 -2.06 -7.31 -19.19
C CYS A 186 -1.86 -8.31 -20.33
N LEU A 187 -2.28 -7.97 -21.56
CA LEU A 187 -2.01 -8.79 -22.75
C LEU A 187 -0.49 -8.97 -22.97
N CYS A 188 0.34 -8.35 -22.14
CA CYS A 188 1.79 -8.52 -22.04
C CYS A 188 2.27 -9.38 -20.85
N GLN A 189 1.38 -9.83 -19.95
CA GLN A 189 1.68 -10.79 -18.86
C GLN A 189 1.46 -12.26 -19.25
N GLY A 190 1.03 -12.54 -20.49
CA GLY A 190 0.81 -13.90 -21.00
C GLY A 190 2.07 -14.79 -21.08
N GLY A 191 3.24 -14.32 -20.64
CA GLY A 191 4.49 -15.07 -20.65
C GLY A 191 4.96 -15.61 -19.29
N GLU A 192 4.26 -15.32 -18.18
CA GLU A 192 4.66 -15.78 -16.84
C GLU A 192 3.51 -16.48 -16.10
N ILE A 193 2.67 -17.22 -16.81
CA ILE A 193 1.87 -18.28 -16.19
C ILE A 193 2.85 -19.45 -15.98
N PRO A 194 3.11 -19.93 -14.74
CA PRO A 194 3.72 -21.23 -14.56
C PRO A 194 2.81 -22.23 -15.27
N SER A 195 3.27 -22.82 -16.36
CA SER A 195 2.58 -23.94 -16.99
C SER A 195 2.22 -24.92 -15.88
N ALA A 196 0.93 -25.23 -15.75
CA ALA A 196 0.43 -26.19 -14.78
C ALA A 196 1.37 -27.40 -14.71
N LYS A 197 1.75 -27.82 -13.50
CA LYS A 197 2.55 -29.05 -13.32
C LYS A 197 1.84 -30.17 -14.08
N PRO A 198 2.55 -30.96 -14.91
CA PRO A 198 1.93 -32.12 -15.53
C PRO A 198 1.48 -33.06 -14.42
N SER A 199 0.20 -33.42 -14.43
CA SER A 199 -0.35 -34.46 -13.56
C SER A 199 0.39 -35.77 -13.82
N ARG A 200 0.81 -36.44 -12.74
CA ARG A 200 1.19 -37.86 -12.79
C ARG A 200 -0.04 -38.72 -13.08
#